data_AF-A0A1Z9E3H8-F1
#
_entry.id   AF-A0A1Z9E3H8-F1
#
_cell.length_a   1.000
_cell.length_b   1.000
_cell.length_c   1.000
_cell.angle_alpha   90.00
_cell.angle_beta   90.00
_cell.angle_gamma   90.00
#
_symmetry.space_group_name_H-M   'P 1'
#
loop_
_entity.id
_entity.type
_entity.pdbx_description
1 polymer ?
#
loop_
_entity_poly.entity_id
_entity_poly.type
_entity_poly.pdbx_seq_one_letter_code
_entity_poly.pdbx_strand_id
1 'polypeptide(L)' 'MRNFKEQSNWYIGLSQAAILLGYKDYRKIEELIDKGFLSAYQLPAFSKVKVRYHELMAVPFLVKQSANR' A
#
# COMPACT_ATOMS: atom_id res chain seq x y z
N MET A 1 2.31 -18.02 -10.72
CA MET A 1 2.22 -16.61 -10.22
C MET A 1 3.64 -16.11 -9.99
N ARG A 2 4.07 -15.01 -10.63
CA ARG A 2 5.37 -14.38 -10.33
C ARG A 2 5.32 -13.79 -8.92
N ASN A 3 6.40 -13.89 -8.16
CA ASN A 3 6.45 -13.32 -6.81
C ASN A 3 6.44 -11.79 -6.90
N PHE A 4 5.65 -11.09 -6.08
CA PHE A 4 5.62 -9.62 -6.13
C PHE A 4 6.99 -9.00 -5.81
N LYS A 5 7.85 -9.73 -5.09
CA LYS A 5 9.24 -9.35 -4.80
C LYS A 5 10.12 -9.26 -6.04
N GLU A 6 9.77 -9.96 -7.12
CA GLU A 6 10.52 -9.95 -8.40
C GLU A 6 10.11 -8.78 -9.31
N GLN A 7 9.03 -8.09 -8.97
CA GLN A 7 8.59 -6.90 -9.69
C GLN A 7 9.31 -5.67 -9.12
N SER A 8 9.51 -4.64 -9.93
CA SER A 8 10.11 -3.40 -9.46
C SER A 8 9.24 -2.72 -8.38
N ASN A 9 9.89 -2.14 -7.37
CA ASN A 9 9.22 -1.49 -6.25
C ASN A 9 8.84 -0.04 -6.55
N TRP A 10 7.78 0.14 -7.35
CA TRP A 10 7.33 1.45 -7.79
C TRP A 10 6.57 2.23 -6.71
N TYR A 11 6.54 3.56 -6.86
CA TYR A 11 5.62 4.43 -6.14
C TYR A 11 4.27 4.48 -6.87
N ILE A 12 3.20 4.13 -6.17
CA ILE A 12 1.85 4.07 -6.72
C ILE A 12 0.90 4.99 -5.96
N GLY A 13 -0.11 5.51 -6.66
CA GLY A 13 -1.12 6.38 -6.05
C GLY A 13 -2.09 5.60 -5.16
N LEU A 14 -2.73 6.29 -4.22
CA LEU A 14 -3.65 5.64 -3.26
C LEU A 14 -4.84 4.95 -3.95
N SER A 15 -5.42 5.54 -4.99
CA SER A 15 -6.50 4.91 -5.76
C SER A 15 -6.05 3.62 -6.46
N GLN A 16 -4.84 3.61 -7.03
CA GLN A 16 -4.27 2.41 -7.64
C GLN A 16 -3.96 1.35 -6.58
N ALA A 17 -3.45 1.76 -5.43
CA ALA A 17 -3.21 0.88 -4.30
C ALA A 17 -4.50 0.21 -3.79
N ALA A 18 -5.60 0.97 -3.71
CA ALA A 18 -6.92 0.44 -3.35
C ALA A 18 -7.37 -0.65 -4.33
N ILE A 19 -7.26 -0.39 -5.64
CA ILE A 19 -7.62 -1.36 -6.69
C ILE A 19 -6.78 -2.64 -6.55
N LEU A 20 -5.47 -2.53 -6.33
CA LEU A 20 -4.58 -3.69 -6.17
C LEU A 20 -4.94 -4.55 -4.94
N LEU A 21 -5.42 -3.93 -3.86
CA LEU A 21 -5.88 -4.64 -2.66
C LEU A 21 -7.36 -5.04 -2.72
N GLY A 22 -8.08 -4.72 -3.80
CA GLY A 22 -9.51 -5.04 -3.95
C GLY A 22 -10.43 -4.14 -3.13
N TYR A 23 -9.98 -2.95 -2.71
CA TYR A 23 -10.81 -1.98 -2.01
C TYR A 23 -11.55 -1.06 -2.99
N LYS A 24 -12.75 -0.64 -2.58
CA LYS A 24 -13.64 0.21 -3.38
C LYS A 24 -13.05 1.61 -3.63
N ASP A 25 -12.39 2.18 -2.63
CA ASP A 25 -11.81 3.51 -2.69
C ASP A 25 -10.51 3.62 -1.89
N TYR A 26 -9.85 4.77 -2.06
CA TYR A 26 -8.54 5.04 -1.47
C TYR A 26 -8.56 5.26 0.04
N ARG A 27 -9.72 5.49 0.67
CA ARG A 27 -9.82 5.78 2.10
C ARG A 27 -9.31 4.61 2.92
N LYS A 28 -9.47 3.38 2.40
CA LYS A 28 -8.93 2.21 3.08
C LYS A 28 -7.40 2.20 3.13
N ILE A 29 -6.75 2.78 2.11
CA ILE A 29 -5.29 2.94 2.10
C ILE A 29 -4.88 4.03 3.10
N GLU A 30 -5.64 5.12 3.21
CA GLU A 30 -5.42 6.16 4.23
C GLU A 30 -5.52 5.57 5.65
N GLU A 31 -6.55 4.78 5.94
CA GLU A 31 -6.66 4.08 7.23
C GLU A 31 -5.46 3.18 7.53
N LEU A 32 -4.91 2.50 6.51
CA LEU A 32 -3.74 1.65 6.67
C LEU A 32 -2.48 2.47 6.94
N ILE A 33 -2.37 3.66 6.34
CA ILE A 33 -1.30 4.62 6.62
C ILE A 33 -1.41 5.14 8.06
N ASP A 34 -2.61 5.59 8.46
CA ASP A 34 -2.86 6.13 9.80
C ASP A 34 -2.60 5.09 10.91
N LYS A 35 -2.87 3.82 10.62
CA LYS A 35 -2.59 2.69 11.53
C LYS A 35 -1.14 2.23 11.51
N GLY A 36 -0.27 2.82 10.68
CA GLY A 36 1.14 2.46 10.56
C GLY A 36 1.42 1.17 9.78
N PHE A 37 0.43 0.62 9.07
CA PHE A 37 0.63 -0.54 8.20
C PHE A 37 1.24 -0.17 6.83
N LEU A 38 1.16 1.10 6.44
CA LEU A 38 1.73 1.63 5.20
C LEU A 38 2.42 2.96 5.44
N SER A 39 3.48 3.22 4.67
CA SER A 39 4.14 4.53 4.64
C SER A 39 3.65 5.35 3.45
N ALA A 40 3.32 6.61 3.70
CA ALA A 40 3.02 7.60 2.67
C ALA A 40 4.28 8.38 2.30
N TYR A 41 4.50 8.57 1.00
CA TYR A 41 5.65 9.27 0.43
C TYR A 41 5.16 10.46 -0.39
N GLN A 42 5.53 11.67 0.03
CA GLN A 42 5.37 12.88 -0.78
C GLN A 42 6.57 12.99 -1.72
N LEU A 43 6.33 12.81 -3.02
CA LEU A 43 7.39 12.93 -4.03
C LEU A 43 7.41 14.37 -4.59
N PRO A 44 8.59 14.97 -4.85
CA PRO A 44 8.70 16.37 -5.26
C PRO A 44 7.89 16.74 -6.52
N ALA A 45 7.75 15.82 -7.46
CA ALA A 45 7.04 16.04 -8.73
C ALA A 45 5.53 15.81 -8.64
N PHE A 46 4.99 15.40 -7.49
CA PHE A 46 3.59 15.02 -7.35
C PHE A 46 2.95 15.79 -6.20
N SER A 47 1.73 16.29 -6.41
CA SER A 47 0.95 16.94 -5.35
C SER A 47 0.33 15.92 -4.37
N LYS A 48 0.07 14.70 -4.84
CA LYS A 48 -0.53 13.63 -4.03
C LYS A 48 0.51 12.65 -3.53
N VAL A 49 0.31 12.17 -2.30
CA VAL A 49 1.12 11.12 -1.69
C VAL A 49 1.05 9.80 -2.47
N LYS A 50 2.11 9.02 -2.33
CA LYS A 50 2.28 7.70 -2.93
C LYS A 50 2.59 6.67 -1.87
N VAL A 51 2.42 5.39 -2.20
CA VAL A 51 2.88 4.25 -1.38
C VAL A 51 3.82 3.38 -2.20
N ARG A 52 4.69 2.60 -1.55
CA ARG A 52 5.55 1.64 -2.25
C ARG A 52 4.78 0.36 -2.59
N TYR A 53 4.96 -0.14 -3.81
CA TYR A 53 4.30 -1.35 -4.29
C TYR A 53 4.60 -2.57 -3.41
N HIS A 54 5.86 -2.79 -3.04
CA HIS A 54 6.21 -3.94 -2.19
C HIS A 54 5.63 -3.85 -0.79
N GLU A 55 5.61 -2.65 -0.21
CA GLU A 55 4.98 -2.41 1.10
C GLU A 55 3.47 -2.68 1.02
N LEU A 56 2.81 -2.21 -0.04
CA LEU A 56 1.39 -2.49 -0.29
C LEU A 56 1.10 -3.98 -0.37
N MET A 57 1.86 -4.72 -1.17
CA MET A 57 1.64 -6.16 -1.33
C MET A 57 1.95 -6.94 -0.05
N ALA A 58 2.73 -6.38 0.87
CA ALA A 58 2.99 -6.97 2.18
C ALA A 58 1.84 -6.77 3.19
N VAL A 59 0.95 -5.79 2.98
CA VAL A 59 -0.13 -5.43 3.93
C VAL A 59 -1.00 -6.61 4.36
N PRO A 60 -1.51 -7.48 3.47
CA PRO A 60 -2.37 -8.61 3.90
C PRO A 60 -1.68 -9.54 4.89
N PHE A 61 -0.35 -9.67 4.81
CA PHE A 61 0.45 -10.49 5.72
C PHE A 61 0.64 -9.80 7.08
N LEU A 62 0.80 -8.48 7.10
CA LEU A 62 0.96 -7.68 8.32
C LEU A 62 -0.33 -7.57 9.13
N VAL A 63 -1.46 -7.37 8.45
CA VAL A 63 -2.78 -7.29 9.09
C VAL A 63 -3.15 -8.64 9.72
N LYS A 64 -2.88 -9.77 9.03
CA LYS A 64 -3.10 -11.11 9.57
C LYS A 64 -2.27 -11.41 10.82
N GLN A 65 -1.02 -10.94 10.88
CA GLN A 65 -0.19 -11.08 12.08
C GLN A 65 -0.71 -10.27 13.26
N SER A 66 -1.24 -9.08 12.99
CA SER A 66 -1.77 -8.20 14.05
C SER A 66 -3.11 -8.71 14.62
N ALA A 67 -3.91 -9.41 13.82
CA ALA A 67 -5.17 -10.02 14.27
C ALA A 67 -4.99 -11.30 15.11
N ASN A 68 -3.79 -11.88 15.12
CA ASN A 68 -3.45 -13.09 15.89
C ASN A 68 -2.69 -12.79 17.19
N ARG A 69 -2.59 -11.51 17.58
CA ARG A 69 -2.04 -11.06 18.85
C ARG A 69 -3.17 -10.48 19.70
#